data_AF-S7QHX0-F1
#
_entry.id   AF-S7QHX0-F1
#
_cell.length_a   1.000
_cell.length_b   1.000
_cell.length_c   1.000
_cell.angle_alpha   90.00
_cell.angle_beta   90.00
_cell.angle_gamma   90.00
#
_symmetry.space_group_name_H-M   'P 1'
#
loop_
_entity.id
_entity.type
_entity.pdbx_description
1 polymer ?
#
loop_
_entity_poly.entity_id
_entity_poly.type
_entity_poly.pdbx_seq_one_letter_code
_entity_poly.pdbx_strand_id
1 'polypeptide(L)'
;VGMSLCAPGGEEAPRDLDVEGFQEFLAVKGDPMIIVPKGRWNAEAFHVPQPGKLVTTKGGFILEISYGDLWEFGVTPAEAAQVGAPQLAFNALQRSGVDFRHTSTGV
;
A
#
# COMPACT_ATOMS: atom_id res chain seq x y z
N VAL A 1 -19.77 8.95 2.41
CA VAL A 1 -18.94 7.83 2.95
C VAL A 1 -18.03 7.37 1.83
N GLY A 2 -16.72 7.26 2.07
CA GLY A 2 -15.72 6.88 1.07
C GLY A 2 -14.72 5.89 1.66
N MET A 3 -14.17 5.02 0.81
CA MET A 3 -13.18 4.01 1.19
C MET A 3 -11.97 4.10 0.26
N SER A 4 -10.78 3.92 0.82
CA SER A 4 -9.55 3.79 0.06
C SER A 4 -8.71 2.66 0.64
N LEU A 5 -8.05 1.91 -0.24
CA LEU A 5 -7.11 0.86 0.09
C LEU A 5 -6.00 0.84 -0.97
N CYS A 6 -4.87 0.25 -0.60
CA CYS A 6 -3.79 -0.09 -1.51
C CYS A 6 -3.46 -1.56 -1.25
N ALA A 7 -3.76 -2.43 -2.22
CA ALA A 7 -3.62 -3.88 -2.08
C ALA A 7 -2.60 -4.44 -3.08
N PRO A 8 -1.91 -5.55 -2.74
CA PRO A 8 -0.99 -6.20 -3.65
C PRO A 8 -1.74 -6.81 -4.85
N GLY A 9 -1.21 -6.62 -6.05
CA GLY A 9 -1.81 -7.11 -7.29
C GLY A 9 -1.22 -8.41 -7.86
N GLY A 10 -0.09 -8.90 -7.33
CA GLY A 10 0.59 -10.09 -7.86
C GLY A 10 1.55 -9.79 -9.00
N GLU A 11 2.09 -10.84 -9.64
CA GLU A 11 3.12 -10.71 -10.69
C GLU A 11 2.58 -10.11 -11.99
N GLU A 12 1.28 -10.29 -12.25
CA GLU A 12 0.62 -9.85 -13.49
C GLU A 12 0.07 -8.42 -13.40
N ALA A 13 0.01 -7.84 -12.19
CA ALA A 13 -0.52 -6.50 -12.00
C ALA A 13 0.53 -5.43 -12.33
N PRO A 14 0.20 -4.45 -13.18
CA PRO A 14 1.14 -3.38 -13.55
C PRO A 14 1.39 -2.37 -12.41
N ARG A 15 0.51 -2.33 -11.40
CA ARG A 15 0.58 -1.46 -10.22
C ARG A 15 -0.24 -2.06 -9.07
N ASP A 16 -0.09 -1.50 -7.87
CA ASP A 16 -0.91 -1.86 -6.72
C ASP A 16 -2.40 -1.56 -6.97
N LEU A 17 -3.26 -2.36 -6.35
CA LEU A 17 -4.71 -2.32 -6.56
C LEU A 17 -5.35 -1.27 -5.66
N ASP A 18 -6.18 -0.42 -6.27
CA ASP A 18 -7.13 0.44 -5.58
C ASP A 18 -8.40 -0.34 -5.23
N VAL A 19 -9.45 0.34 -4.74
CA VAL A 19 -10.68 -0.31 -4.30
C VAL A 19 -11.35 -1.10 -5.43
N GLU A 20 -11.42 -0.52 -6.63
CA GLU A 20 -12.05 -1.13 -7.79
C GLU A 20 -11.21 -2.31 -8.30
N GLY A 21 -9.90 -2.10 -8.48
CA GLY A 21 -9.00 -3.16 -8.90
C GLY A 21 -8.97 -4.32 -7.91
N PHE A 22 -9.05 -4.04 -6.60
CA PHE A 22 -9.11 -5.09 -5.59
C PHE A 22 -10.44 -5.85 -5.62
N GLN A 23 -11.56 -5.16 -5.86
CA GLN A 23 -12.86 -5.82 -6.02
C GLN A 23 -12.86 -6.78 -7.22
N GLU A 24 -12.35 -6.35 -8.37
CA GLU A 24 -12.22 -7.20 -9.56
C GLU A 24 -11.28 -8.38 -9.32
N PHE A 25 -10.16 -8.12 -8.65
CA PHE A 25 -9.19 -9.14 -8.28
C PHE A 25 -9.77 -10.23 -7.37
N LEU A 26 -10.61 -9.85 -6.39
CA LEU A 26 -11.35 -10.80 -5.56
C LEU A 26 -12.36 -11.61 -6.38
N ALA A 27 -13.05 -10.98 -7.34
CA ALA A 27 -14.02 -11.65 -8.19
C ALA A 27 -13.39 -12.75 -9.06
N VAL A 28 -12.16 -12.54 -9.54
CA VAL A 28 -11.40 -13.53 -10.32
C VAL A 28 -10.55 -14.48 -9.47
N LYS A 29 -10.53 -14.31 -8.14
CA LYS A 29 -9.68 -15.05 -7.20
C LYS A 29 -8.19 -14.98 -7.58
N GLY A 30 -7.71 -13.77 -7.87
CA GLY A 30 -6.32 -13.54 -8.26
C GLY A 30 -5.32 -13.94 -7.16
N ASP A 31 -4.09 -14.26 -7.57
CA ASP A 31 -2.98 -14.57 -6.67
C ASP A 31 -2.07 -13.34 -6.49
N PRO A 32 -1.99 -12.75 -5.28
CA PRO A 32 -1.21 -11.54 -5.05
C PRO A 32 0.27 -11.82 -4.79
N MET A 33 0.69 -13.09 -4.81
CA MET A 33 2.01 -13.51 -4.38
C MET A 33 3.07 -13.20 -5.43
N ILE A 34 4.09 -12.45 -5.03
CA ILE A 34 5.27 -12.17 -5.84
C ILE A 34 6.53 -12.59 -5.10
N ILE A 35 7.64 -12.76 -5.82
CA ILE A 35 8.96 -12.83 -5.18
C ILE A 35 9.24 -11.49 -4.50
N VAL A 36 9.89 -11.52 -3.33
CA VAL A 36 10.31 -10.30 -2.61
C VAL A 36 10.99 -9.33 -3.60
N PRO A 37 10.48 -8.09 -3.73
CA PRO A 37 11.06 -7.12 -4.65
C PRO A 37 12.51 -6.83 -4.29
N LYS A 38 13.39 -6.78 -5.31
CA LYS A 38 14.85 -6.59 -5.13
C LYS A 38 15.22 -5.31 -4.36
N GLY A 39 14.35 -4.29 -4.38
CA GLY A 39 14.53 -3.04 -3.65
C GLY A 39 14.21 -3.10 -2.15
N ARG A 40 13.68 -4.22 -1.63
CA ARG A 40 13.34 -4.38 -0.22
C ARG A 40 14.49 -5.01 0.57
N TRP A 41 14.78 -6.28 0.28
CA TRP A 41 15.94 -7.01 0.80
C TRP A 41 16.25 -8.21 -0.10
N ASN A 42 17.44 -8.78 0.04
CA ASN A 42 17.82 -9.98 -0.69
C ASN A 42 17.19 -11.24 -0.04
N ALA A 43 16.03 -11.68 -0.51
CA ALA A 43 15.34 -12.84 0.06
C ALA A 43 16.10 -14.17 -0.13
N GLU A 44 16.83 -14.35 -1.22
CA GLU A 44 17.60 -15.57 -1.48
C GLU A 44 18.70 -15.78 -0.44
N ALA A 45 19.35 -14.70 0.00
CA ALA A 45 20.37 -14.75 1.04
C ALA A 45 19.84 -15.23 2.42
N PHE A 46 18.53 -15.12 2.65
CA PHE A 46 17.88 -15.52 3.90
C PHE A 46 17.08 -16.81 3.79
N HIS A 47 16.94 -17.39 2.59
CA HIS A 47 16.18 -18.60 2.35
C HIS A 47 17.02 -19.86 2.68
N VAL A 48 16.99 -20.26 3.95
CA VAL A 48 17.76 -21.42 4.45
C VAL A 48 16.86 -22.23 5.39
N PRO A 49 16.80 -23.57 5.27
CA PRO A 49 15.99 -24.42 6.14
C PRO A 49 16.67 -24.63 7.51
N GLN A 50 16.83 -23.56 8.28
CA GLN A 50 17.41 -23.56 9.63
C GLN A 50 16.60 -22.63 10.55
N PRO A 51 16.57 -22.87 11.87
CA PRO A 51 15.95 -21.96 12.82
C PRO A 51 16.49 -20.53 12.69
N GLY A 52 15.60 -19.53 12.62
CA GLY A 52 15.96 -18.11 12.46
C GLY A 52 16.17 -17.65 11.01
N LYS A 53 15.81 -18.47 10.03
CA LYS A 53 15.90 -18.17 8.59
C LYS A 53 14.53 -18.23 7.91
N LEU A 54 14.42 -17.61 6.74
CA LEU A 54 13.17 -17.55 6.00
C LEU A 54 12.94 -18.87 5.25
N VAL A 55 11.74 -19.42 5.36
CA VAL A 55 11.32 -20.65 4.65
C VAL A 55 10.59 -20.35 3.34
N THR A 56 10.38 -19.08 2.99
CA THR A 56 9.74 -18.64 1.75
C THR A 56 10.41 -17.37 1.23
N THR A 57 10.42 -17.22 -0.10
CA THR A 57 10.87 -16.01 -0.82
C THR A 57 9.71 -15.28 -1.49
N LYS A 58 8.47 -15.77 -1.32
CA LYS A 58 7.26 -15.18 -1.89
C LYS A 58 6.35 -14.57 -0.83
N GLY A 59 5.71 -13.47 -1.18
CA GLY A 59 4.75 -12.74 -0.34
C GLY A 59 3.92 -11.75 -1.16
N GLY A 60 2.82 -11.26 -0.59
CA GLY A 60 2.08 -10.13 -1.15
C GLY A 60 2.74 -8.83 -0.75
N PHE A 61 3.20 -8.05 -1.73
CA PHE A 61 3.89 -6.78 -1.48
C PHE A 61 3.21 -5.65 -2.23
N ILE A 62 3.12 -4.50 -1.56
CA ILE A 62 2.79 -3.22 -2.16
C ILE A 62 4.08 -2.67 -2.79
N LEU A 63 4.08 -2.46 -4.10
CA LEU A 63 5.28 -2.05 -4.84
C LEU A 63 5.52 -0.54 -4.74
N GLU A 64 4.46 0.24 -4.82
CA GLU A 64 4.49 1.71 -4.76
C GLU A 64 3.81 2.19 -3.49
N ILE A 65 4.61 2.44 -2.45
CA ILE A 65 4.14 3.21 -1.29
C ILE A 65 4.13 4.68 -1.72
N SER A 66 3.03 5.11 -2.33
CA SER A 66 2.84 6.51 -2.69
C SER A 66 2.62 7.34 -1.41
N TYR A 67 3.52 8.28 -1.16
CA TYR A 67 3.20 9.46 -0.36
C TYR A 67 2.36 10.33 -1.29
N GLY A 68 1.05 10.49 -1.05
CA GLY A 68 0.32 11.43 -1.92
C GLY A 68 0.62 12.87 -1.54
N ASP A 69 -0.33 13.77 -1.68
CA ASP A 69 -0.02 15.20 -1.63
C ASP A 69 0.34 15.65 -0.20
N LEU A 70 1.64 15.59 0.12
CA LEU A 70 2.20 15.99 1.40
C LEU A 70 2.00 17.48 1.69
N TRP A 71 1.84 18.30 0.64
CA TRP A 71 1.56 19.72 0.79
C TRP A 71 0.19 19.98 1.43
N GLU A 72 -0.79 19.14 1.13
CA GLU A 72 -2.13 19.19 1.74
C GLU A 72 -2.08 18.98 3.26
N PHE A 73 -1.06 18.27 3.73
CA PHE A 73 -0.81 18.00 5.15
C PHE A 73 0.23 18.93 5.78
N GLY A 74 0.75 19.90 5.02
CA GLY A 74 1.82 20.79 5.47
C GLY A 74 3.14 20.06 5.76
N VAL A 75 3.33 18.86 5.20
CA VAL A 75 4.53 18.05 5.38
C VAL A 75 5.53 18.41 4.29
N THR A 76 6.74 18.78 4.69
CA THR A 76 7.81 19.09 3.73
C THR A 76 8.41 17.80 3.13
N PRO A 77 9.04 17.86 1.94
CA PRO A 77 9.70 16.69 1.35
C PRO A 77 10.79 16.06 2.25
N ALA A 78 11.39 16.85 3.15
CA ALA A 78 12.38 16.37 4.11
C ALA A 78 11.75 15.54 5.24
N GLU A 79 10.53 15.89 5.66
CA GLU A 79 9.77 15.18 6.70
C GLU A 79 9.04 13.96 6.14
N ALA A 80 8.73 13.98 4.84
CA ALA A 80 8.03 12.92 4.10
C ALA A 80 8.51 11.50 4.40
N ALA A 81 9.84 11.31 4.41
CA ALA A 81 10.45 9.99 4.58
C ALA A 81 10.21 9.36 5.97
N GLN A 82 9.79 10.15 6.95
CA GLN A 82 9.49 9.71 8.32
C GLN A 82 7.99 9.64 8.60
N VAL A 83 7.14 10.16 7.71
CA VAL A 83 5.70 10.19 7.88
C VAL A 83 5.10 8.91 7.30
N GLY A 84 4.59 8.03 8.16
CA GLY A 84 3.82 6.86 7.77
C GLY A 84 2.52 7.23 7.06
N ALA A 85 2.16 6.45 6.04
CA ALA A 85 1.14 6.70 5.02
C ALA A 85 -0.10 7.54 5.45
N PRO A 86 -0.09 8.88 5.26
CA PRO A 86 -1.28 9.72 5.45
C PRO A 86 -2.29 9.58 4.30
N GLN A 87 -1.90 8.88 3.21
CA GLN A 87 -2.60 8.95 1.93
C GLN A 87 -3.92 8.19 1.86
N LEU A 88 -4.04 7.02 2.51
CA LEU A 88 -5.27 6.23 2.43
C LEU A 88 -6.44 6.95 3.11
N ALA A 89 -6.19 7.60 4.25
CA ALA A 89 -7.18 8.43 4.91
C ALA A 89 -7.59 9.62 4.03
N PHE A 90 -6.62 10.29 3.39
CA PHE A 90 -6.91 11.38 2.46
C PHE A 90 -7.80 10.94 1.28
N ASN A 91 -7.43 9.85 0.61
CA ASN A 91 -8.19 9.31 -0.50
C ASN A 91 -9.61 8.90 -0.08
N ALA A 92 -9.77 8.34 1.12
CA ALA A 92 -11.08 8.00 1.65
C ALA A 92 -11.96 9.25 1.86
N LEU A 93 -11.39 10.34 2.39
CA LEU A 93 -12.07 11.63 2.55
C LEU A 93 -12.47 12.22 1.19
N GLN A 94 -11.55 12.26 0.21
CA GLN A 94 -11.83 12.74 -1.14
C GLN A 94 -12.98 11.97 -1.80
N ARG A 95 -12.94 10.63 -1.73
CA ARG A 95 -13.99 9.76 -2.27
C ARG A 95 -15.32 9.88 -1.56
N SER A 96 -15.31 10.34 -0.30
CA SER A 96 -16.54 10.55 0.46
C SER A 96 -17.32 11.79 0.04
N GLY A 97 -16.68 12.71 -0.71
CA GLY A 97 -17.26 14.00 -1.10
C GLY A 97 -17.41 15.00 0.05
N VAL A 98 -16.76 14.74 1.20
CA VAL A 98 -16.87 15.58 2.40
C VAL A 98 -15.78 16.64 2.40
N ASP A 99 -16.18 17.90 2.53
CA ASP A 99 -15.28 18.96 2.97
C ASP A 99 -15.11 18.84 4.49
N PHE A 100 -13.94 18.33 4.90
CA PHE A 100 -13.63 18.06 6.30
C PHE A 100 -13.08 19.29 7.04
N ARG A 101 -12.83 20.40 6.32
CA ARG A 101 -12.38 21.64 6.95
C ARG A 101 -13.57 22.29 7.64
N HIS A 102 -13.39 22.69 8.90
CA HIS A 102 -14.44 23.32 9.72
C HIS A 102 -15.60 22.41 10.13
N THR A 103 -15.48 21.09 9.99
CA THR A 103 -16.45 20.11 10.49
C THR A 103 -15.92 19.37 11.71
N SER A 104 -16.83 18.81 12.52
CA SER A 104 -16.51 18.00 13.71
C SER A 104 -16.07 16.56 13.34
N THR A 105 -15.28 16.40 12.28
CA THR A 105 -14.87 15.08 11.76
C THR A 105 -13.72 14.52 12.60
N GLY A 106 -13.98 13.43 13.33
CA GLY A 106 -12.98 12.69 14.10
C GLY A 106 -12.30 11.58 13.30
N VAL A 107 -11.16 11.10 13.81
CA VAL A 107 -10.43 9.90 13.35
C VAL A 107 -10.54 8.82 14.40
#